data_AF-A0A544TMC1-F1
#
_entry.id   AF-A0A544TMC1-F1
#
_cell.length_a   1.000
_cell.length_b   1.000
_cell.length_c   1.000
_cell.angle_alpha   90.00
_cell.angle_beta   90.00
_cell.angle_gamma   90.00
#
_symmetry.space_group_name_H-M   'P 1'
#
loop_
_entity.id
_entity.type
_entity.pdbx_description
1 polymer ?
#
loop_
_entity_poly.entity_id
_entity_poly.type
_entity_poly.pdbx_seq_one_letter_code
_entity_poly.pdbx_strand_id
1 'polypeptide(L)'
;MRNSNGFSWPETIVALTITFIIATTLIPLLNNMHVQLEEKRRKYHASIVMNEATKKYITENSWTGSMYIEKVAYTYEIDLPQICVRYEGMREEKTNCITILD
;
A
#
# COMPACT_ATOMS: atom_id res chain seq x y z
N MET A 1 28.67 42.01 34.55
CA MET A 1 28.74 41.40 33.21
C MET A 1 28.64 39.89 33.38
N ARG A 2 27.46 39.29 33.14
CA ARG A 2 27.27 37.86 33.38
C ARG A 2 27.47 37.11 32.07
N ASN A 3 28.60 36.42 31.99
CA ASN A 3 29.00 35.53 30.93
C ASN A 3 27.97 34.39 30.79
N SER A 4 27.18 34.39 29.72
CA SER A 4 26.24 33.31 29.38
C SER A 4 26.81 32.47 28.25
N ASN A 5 27.77 31.59 28.58
CA ASN A 5 28.32 30.58 27.67
C ASN A 5 27.37 29.37 27.49
N GLY A 6 26.05 29.60 27.47
CA GLY A 6 25.03 28.58 27.27
C GLY A 6 23.87 29.13 26.45
N PHE A 7 23.18 28.25 25.71
CA PHE A 7 22.00 28.63 24.91
C PHE A 7 20.99 29.39 25.76
N SER A 8 20.51 30.53 25.26
CA SER A 8 19.45 31.29 25.93
C SER A 8 18.14 30.49 25.87
N TRP A 9 17.30 30.68 26.90
CA TRP A 9 15.99 30.02 26.98
C TRP A 9 15.13 30.27 25.72
N PRO A 10 15.07 31.50 25.17
CA PRO A 10 14.40 31.74 23.89
C PRO A 10 14.92 30.91 22.71
N GLU A 11 16.25 30.78 22.56
CA GLU A 11 16.84 29.99 21.47
C GLU A 11 16.48 28.50 21.59
N THR A 12 16.47 27.98 22.81
CA THR A 12 16.13 26.58 23.07
C THR A 12 14.67 26.28 22.72
N ILE A 13 13.75 27.20 23.05
CA ILE A 13 12.33 27.06 22.74
C ILE A 13 12.11 27.07 21.22
N VAL A 14 12.76 27.99 20.50
CA VAL A 14 12.67 28.07 19.03
C VAL A 14 13.25 26.82 18.36
N ALA A 15 14.38 26.31 18.85
CA ALA A 15 14.96 25.08 18.30
C ALA A 15 14.03 23.86 18.50
N LEU A 16 13.41 23.75 19.68
CA LEU A 16 12.46 22.69 19.98
C LEU A 16 11.18 22.80 19.15
N THR A 17 10.63 23.99 18.95
CA THR A 17 9.43 24.18 18.13
C THR A 17 9.68 23.83 16.67
N ILE A 18 10.82 24.23 16.11
CA ILE A 18 11.21 23.85 14.74
C ILE A 18 11.33 22.33 14.64
N THR A 19 11.97 21.69 15.61
CA THR A 19 12.12 20.22 15.62
C THR A 19 10.77 19.52 15.71
N PHE A 20 9.85 20.04 16.53
CA PHE A 20 8.48 19.54 16.62
C PHE A 20 7.72 19.68 15.31
N ILE A 21 7.82 20.83 14.64
CA ILE A 21 7.17 21.06 13.34
C ILE A 21 7.72 20.09 12.30
N ILE A 22 9.04 19.88 12.25
CA ILE A 22 9.66 18.92 11.33
C ILE A 22 9.18 17.50 11.64
N ALA A 23 9.20 17.07 12.91
CA ALA A 23 8.77 15.73 13.27
C ALA A 23 7.28 15.50 12.94
N THR A 24 6.42 16.45 13.29
CA THR A 24 4.97 16.36 13.07
C THR A 24 4.57 16.46 11.60
N THR A 25 5.43 16.99 10.72
CA THR A 25 5.18 17.00 9.26
C THR A 25 5.79 15.80 8.56
N LEU A 26 7.00 15.39 8.95
CA LEU A 26 7.72 14.30 8.31
C LEU A 26 7.09 12.93 8.62
N ILE A 27 6.65 12.70 9.86
CA ILE A 27 6.00 11.46 10.28
C ILE A 27 4.73 11.17 9.45
N PRO A 28 3.74 12.07 9.35
CA PRO A 28 2.54 11.78 8.56
C PRO A 28 2.83 11.68 7.06
N LEU A 29 3.83 12.41 6.55
CA LEU A 29 4.26 12.29 5.15
C LEU A 29 4.80 10.89 4.86
N LEU A 30 5.72 10.40 5.70
CA LEU A 30 6.29 9.06 5.57
C LEU A 30 5.21 7.98 5.69
N ASN A 31 4.27 8.15 6.63
CA ASN A 31 3.16 7.22 6.79
C ASN A 31 2.27 7.16 5.53
N ASN A 32 1.97 8.32 4.92
CA ASN A 32 1.20 8.38 3.67
C ASN A 32 1.94 7.68 2.53
N MET A 33 3.25 7.93 2.38
CA MET A 33 4.08 7.26 1.38
C MET A 33 4.10 5.74 1.59
N HIS A 34 4.22 5.28 2.84
CA HIS A 34 4.21 3.86 3.16
C HIS A 34 2.88 3.19 2.76
N VAL A 35 1.75 3.81 3.10
CA VAL A 35 0.42 3.31 2.71
C VAL A 35 0.27 3.23 1.19
N GLN A 36 0.72 4.25 0.46
CA GLN A 36 0.67 4.25 -1.01
C GLN A 36 1.55 3.17 -1.63
N LEU A 37 2.73 2.92 -1.05
CA LEU A 37 3.64 1.88 -1.52
C LEU A 37 3.03 0.48 -1.33
N GLU A 38 2.45 0.23 -0.16
CA GLU A 38 1.77 -1.03 0.14
C GLU A 38 0.54 -1.22 -0.75
N GLU A 39 -0.22 -0.17 -1.05
CA GLU A 39 -1.34 -0.25 -2.00
C GLU A 39 -0.86 -0.63 -3.41
N LYS A 40 0.22 -0.03 -3.90
CA LYS A 40 0.83 -0.38 -5.20
C LYS A 40 1.33 -1.83 -5.22
N ARG A 41 1.95 -2.27 -4.12
CA ARG A 41 2.42 -3.66 -3.95
C ARG A 41 1.25 -4.66 -4.03
N ARG A 42 0.14 -4.41 -3.34
CA ARG A 42 -1.05 -5.27 -3.40
C ARG A 42 -1.67 -5.28 -4.81
N LYS A 43 -1.72 -4.14 -5.49
CA LYS A 43 -2.17 -4.07 -6.90
C LYS A 43 -1.29 -4.93 -7.81
N TYR A 44 0.02 -4.88 -7.63
CA TYR A 44 0.96 -5.72 -8.38
C TYR A 44 0.73 -7.23 -8.12
N HIS A 45 0.54 -7.63 -6.86
CA HIS A 45 0.20 -9.01 -6.53
C HIS A 45 -1.14 -9.44 -7.13
N ALA A 46 -2.16 -8.58 -7.13
CA ALA A 46 -3.41 -8.87 -7.81
C ALA A 46 -3.19 -9.16 -9.32
N SER A 47 -2.30 -8.42 -9.99
CA SER A 47 -1.94 -8.70 -11.39
C SER A 47 -1.21 -10.04 -11.58
N ILE A 48 -0.36 -10.44 -10.63
CA ILE A 48 0.25 -11.79 -10.65
C ILE A 48 -0.85 -12.85 -10.56
N VAL A 49 -1.79 -12.69 -9.63
CA VAL A 49 -2.90 -13.62 -9.42
C VAL A 49 -3.80 -13.69 -10.65
N MET A 50 -4.08 -12.56 -11.33
CA MET A 50 -4.82 -12.56 -12.60
C MET A 50 -4.10 -13.39 -13.66
N ASN A 51 -2.79 -13.22 -13.82
CA ASN A 51 -2.02 -13.99 -14.81
C ASN A 51 -2.05 -15.49 -14.49
N GLU A 52 -1.92 -15.87 -13.22
CA GLU A 52 -2.03 -17.27 -12.83
C GLU A 52 -3.44 -17.83 -12.98
N ALA A 53 -4.47 -17.03 -12.67
CA ALA A 53 -5.86 -17.38 -12.89
C ALA A 53 -6.13 -17.65 -14.38
N THR A 54 -5.63 -16.80 -15.28
CA THR A 54 -5.73 -17.02 -16.73
C THR A 54 -5.08 -18.32 -17.15
N LYS A 55 -3.89 -18.65 -16.62
CA LYS A 55 -3.23 -19.93 -16.89
C LYS A 55 -4.09 -21.11 -16.44
N LYS A 56 -4.59 -21.07 -15.20
CA LYS A 56 -5.46 -22.13 -14.64
C LYS A 56 -6.78 -22.27 -15.39
N TYR A 57 -7.34 -21.18 -15.87
CA TYR A 57 -8.51 -21.22 -16.74
C TYR A 57 -8.22 -21.98 -18.04
N ILE A 58 -7.10 -21.68 -18.71
CA ILE A 58 -6.72 -22.34 -19.97
C ILE A 58 -6.38 -23.82 -19.76
N THR A 59 -5.68 -24.16 -18.67
CA THR A 59 -5.18 -25.53 -18.44
C THR A 59 -6.16 -26.44 -17.71
N GLU A 60 -6.95 -25.91 -16.79
CA GLU A 60 -7.77 -26.68 -15.84
C GLU A 60 -9.26 -26.30 -15.92
N ASN A 61 -9.63 -25.32 -16.75
CA ASN A 61 -10.99 -24.77 -16.82
C ASN A 61 -11.50 -24.26 -15.46
N SER A 62 -10.59 -23.76 -14.62
CA SER A 62 -10.92 -23.20 -13.31
C SER A 62 -11.41 -21.76 -13.44
N TRP A 63 -12.64 -21.50 -13.00
CA TRP A 63 -13.27 -20.18 -13.08
C TRP A 63 -13.07 -19.33 -11.82
N THR A 64 -12.81 -19.99 -10.69
CA THR A 64 -12.60 -19.33 -9.40
C THR A 64 -11.42 -19.95 -8.67
N GLY A 65 -10.89 -19.25 -7.70
CA GLY A 65 -9.88 -19.80 -6.80
C GLY A 65 -9.32 -18.76 -5.87
N SER A 66 -8.35 -19.17 -5.05
CA SER A 66 -7.67 -18.28 -4.12
C SER A 66 -6.17 -18.54 -4.12
N MET A 67 -5.40 -17.47 -3.92
CA MET A 67 -3.96 -17.52 -3.73
C MET A 67 -3.57 -16.71 -2.50
N TYR A 68 -2.61 -17.20 -1.74
CA TYR A 68 -2.00 -16.46 -0.66
C TYR A 68 -0.65 -15.91 -1.09
N ILE A 69 -0.50 -14.59 -1.06
CA ILE A 69 0.78 -13.90 -1.27
C ILE A 69 1.03 -13.06 -0.02
N GLU A 70 2.15 -13.29 0.66
CA GLU A 70 2.55 -12.53 1.85
C GLU A 70 1.47 -12.50 2.95
N LYS A 71 0.83 -13.64 3.19
CA LYS A 71 -0.27 -13.82 4.16
C LYS A 71 -1.56 -13.05 3.83
N VAL A 72 -1.66 -12.42 2.66
CA VAL A 72 -2.89 -11.82 2.15
C VAL A 72 -3.56 -12.79 1.19
N ALA A 73 -4.86 -13.03 1.38
CA ALA A 73 -5.67 -13.83 0.49
C ALA A 73 -6.11 -12.99 -0.71
N TYR A 74 -5.89 -13.52 -1.91
CA TYR A 74 -6.38 -12.99 -3.18
C TYR A 74 -7.32 -14.02 -3.78
N THR A 75 -8.61 -13.71 -3.78
CA THR A 75 -9.64 -14.56 -4.39
C THR A 75 -9.93 -14.04 -5.77
N TYR A 76 -9.86 -14.91 -6.78
CA TYR A 76 -10.15 -14.54 -8.16
C TYR A 76 -11.41 -15.22 -8.66
N GLU A 77 -12.10 -14.52 -9.54
CA GLU A 77 -13.27 -14.98 -10.27
C GLU A 77 -13.14 -14.51 -11.72
N ILE A 78 -13.39 -15.43 -12.64
CA ILE A 78 -13.37 -15.20 -14.07
C ILE A 78 -14.82 -15.15 -14.53
N ASP A 79 -15.24 -14.00 -15.03
CA ASP A 79 -16.54 -13.80 -15.66
C ASP A 79 -16.29 -13.22 -17.04
N LEU A 80 -16.18 -14.09 -18.05
CA LEU A 80 -15.69 -13.70 -19.37
C LEU A 80 -16.52 -12.55 -19.96
N PRO A 81 -15.86 -11.49 -20.48
CA PRO A 81 -14.44 -11.39 -20.80
C PRO A 81 -13.55 -10.79 -19.69
N GLN A 82 -14.01 -10.76 -18.44
CA GLN A 82 -13.32 -10.11 -17.33
C GLN A 82 -12.71 -11.11 -16.32
N ILE A 83 -11.62 -10.70 -15.70
CA ILE A 83 -11.00 -11.40 -14.57
C ILE A 83 -10.93 -10.41 -13.43
N CYS A 84 -11.56 -10.76 -12.31
CA CYS A 84 -11.60 -9.95 -11.10
C CYS A 84 -10.81 -10.63 -9.98
N VAL A 85 -10.00 -9.85 -9.27
CA VAL A 85 -9.28 -10.30 -8.08
C VAL A 85 -9.67 -9.43 -6.90
N ARG A 86 -10.16 -10.09 -5.85
CA ARG A 86 -10.56 -9.51 -4.57
C ARG A 86 -9.50 -9.77 -3.52
N TYR A 87 -9.15 -8.74 -2.77
CA TYR A 87 -8.15 -8.83 -1.71
C TYR A 87 -8.41 -7.80 -0.62
N GLU A 88 -7.95 -8.08 0.58
CA GLU A 88 -7.95 -7.10 1.66
C GLU A 88 -6.99 -5.96 1.29
N GLY A 89 -7.46 -4.72 1.21
CA GLY A 89 -6.59 -3.54 1.05
C GLY A 89 -6.13 -2.99 2.41
N MET A 90 -5.32 -1.93 2.39
CA MET A 90 -4.83 -1.30 3.63
C MET A 90 -5.91 -0.52 4.41
N ARG A 91 -7.03 -0.17 3.75
CA ARG A 91 -8.14 0.60 4.36
C ARG A 91 -9.49 -0.11 4.22
N GLU A 92 -9.69 -0.80 3.11
CA GLU A 92 -10.94 -1.43 2.71
C GLU A 92 -10.63 -2.62 1.80
N GLU A 93 -11.59 -3.53 1.62
CA GLU A 93 -11.49 -4.58 0.61
C GLU A 93 -11.40 -3.94 -0.78
N LYS A 94 -10.50 -4.45 -1.61
CA LYS A 94 -10.28 -3.96 -2.97
C LYS A 94 -10.59 -5.06 -3.97
N THR A 95 -11.16 -4.65 -5.09
CA THR A 95 -11.40 -5.51 -6.25
C THR A 95 -10.73 -4.87 -7.45
N ASN A 96 -9.86 -5.61 -8.12
CA ASN A 96 -9.27 -5.21 -9.40
C ASN A 96 -9.80 -6.13 -10.49
N CYS A 97 -10.49 -5.56 -11.49
CA CYS A 97 -10.95 -6.28 -12.65
C CYS A 97 -10.22 -5.79 -13.90
N ILE A 98 -9.85 -6.71 -14.78
CA ILE A 98 -9.33 -6.41 -16.12
C ILE A 98 -10.16 -7.14 -17.17
N THR A 99 -10.34 -6.51 -18.33
CA THR A 99 -10.94 -7.15 -19.51
C THR A 99 -9.82 -7.83 -20.32
N ILE A 100 -10.04 -9.07 -20.74
CA ILE A 100 -9.06 -9.89 -21.48
C ILE A 100 -8.98 -9.48 -22.96
N LEU A 101 -9.99 -8.73 -23.45
CA LEU A 101 -10.07 -8.19 -24.81
C LEU A 101 -9.64 -6.71 -24.81
N ASP A 102 -8.35 -6.45 -25.07
CA ASP A 102 -7.85 -5.23 -25.72
C ASP A 102 -6.85 -5.66 -26.81
#